data_AF-A0A959I2F3-F1
#
_entry.id   AF-A0A959I2F3-F1
#
_cell.length_a   1.000
_cell.length_b   1.000
_cell.length_c   1.000
_cell.angle_alpha   90.00
_cell.angle_beta   90.00
_cell.angle_gamma   90.00
#
_symmetry.space_group_name_H-M   'P 1'
#
loop_
_entity.id
_entity.type
_entity.pdbx_description
1 polymer ?
#
loop_
_entity_poly.entity_id
_entity_poly.type
_entity_poly.pdbx_seq_one_letter_code
_entity_poly.pdbx_strand_id
1 'polypeptide(L)'
;DKHYGEGEITSEQEARDRIRDEIRQFYLRQSEGLLFRDFQEFLMEKNRPQLELPDAFMKRWLQWSDEQNTAELIDKDYENFADSLRWSLIRGKLARQFEIKVTTDEIRAGFAERIKTYMGGAFGDPMLLERTIDRLIQDEKQVESVVEDLTSDKLFERIKEEVSVTPKPIGNEEFQEVVRKVREEQAAKQQAHEHDHEH
;
A
#
# COMPACT_ATOMS: atom_id res chain seq x y z
N ASP A 1 -25.06 18.67 13.63
CA ASP A 1 -25.92 18.02 12.64
C ASP A 1 -25.36 17.86 11.23
N LYS A 2 -25.00 18.91 10.48
CA LYS A 2 -24.67 18.75 9.04
C LYS A 2 -23.41 17.92 8.70
N HIS A 3 -22.50 17.70 9.66
CA HIS A 3 -21.24 16.98 9.42
C HIS A 3 -21.12 15.65 10.19
N TYR A 4 -21.92 15.47 11.25
CA TYR A 4 -21.81 14.35 12.22
C TYR A 4 -23.13 13.58 12.40
N GLY A 5 -24.19 13.90 11.65
CA GLY A 5 -25.50 13.28 11.86
C GLY A 5 -26.24 13.83 13.09
N GLU A 6 -27.53 13.53 13.16
CA GLU A 6 -28.42 13.97 14.26
C GLU A 6 -28.20 13.06 15.47
N GLY A 7 -27.81 13.63 16.62
CA GLY A 7 -27.67 12.91 17.89
C GLY A 7 -26.29 12.31 18.22
N GLU A 8 -25.29 12.42 17.34
CA GLU A 8 -23.92 11.90 17.61
C GLU A 8 -23.06 12.82 18.49
N ILE A 9 -23.41 14.10 18.62
CA ILE A 9 -22.64 15.08 19.40
C ILE A 9 -23.59 15.90 20.25
N THR A 10 -23.50 15.73 21.57
CA THR A 10 -24.45 16.27 22.54
C THR A 10 -23.93 17.53 23.26
N SER A 11 -22.66 17.90 23.05
CA SER A 11 -22.06 19.11 23.63
C SER A 11 -20.96 19.72 22.75
N GLU A 12 -20.67 21.01 22.98
CA GLU A 12 -19.54 21.69 22.31
C GLU A 12 -18.19 21.03 22.64
N GLN A 13 -18.04 20.53 23.88
CA GLN A 13 -16.82 19.84 24.30
C GLN A 13 -16.62 18.54 23.52
N GLU A 14 -17.68 17.73 23.39
CA GLU A 14 -17.68 16.50 22.59
C GLU A 14 -17.39 16.80 21.10
N ALA A 15 -17.94 17.89 20.56
CA ALA A 15 -17.62 18.35 19.21
C ALA A 15 -16.12 18.67 19.04
N ARG A 16 -15.55 19.41 19.97
CA ARG A 16 -14.12 19.80 19.93
C ARG A 16 -13.20 18.59 20.07
N ASP A 17 -13.53 17.66 20.94
CA ASP A 17 -12.73 16.45 21.13
C ASP A 17 -12.82 15.54 19.90
N ARG A 18 -14.01 15.41 19.28
CA ARG A 18 -14.17 14.66 18.03
C ARG A 18 -13.34 15.23 16.88
N ILE A 19 -13.41 16.55 16.67
CA ILE A 19 -12.61 17.24 15.65
C ILE A 19 -11.11 17.05 15.92
N ARG A 20 -10.68 17.15 17.18
CA ARG A 20 -9.28 16.94 17.56
C ARG A 20 -8.81 15.54 17.21
N ASP A 21 -9.62 14.53 17.49
CA ASP A 21 -9.29 13.14 17.20
C ASP A 21 -9.25 12.88 15.68
N GLU A 22 -10.17 13.45 14.92
CA GLU A 22 -10.16 13.36 13.45
C GLU A 22 -8.90 13.96 12.84
N ILE A 23 -8.53 15.16 13.30
CA ILE A 23 -7.28 15.82 12.87
C ILE A 23 -6.08 14.96 13.25
N ARG A 24 -6.04 14.42 14.47
CA ARG A 24 -4.95 13.54 14.93
C ARG A 24 -4.84 12.30 14.04
N GLN A 25 -5.95 11.62 13.79
CA GLN A 25 -6.00 10.42 12.96
C GLN A 25 -5.59 10.70 11.51
N PHE A 26 -5.97 11.87 10.97
CA PHE A 26 -5.55 12.30 9.64
C PHE A 26 -4.03 12.48 9.53
N TYR A 27 -3.40 13.14 10.51
CA TYR A 27 -1.94 13.31 10.51
C TYR A 27 -1.21 12.02 10.83
N LEU A 28 -1.75 11.18 11.73
CA LEU A 28 -1.16 9.89 12.07
C LEU A 28 -1.06 9.00 10.83
N ARG A 29 -2.16 8.81 10.09
CA ARG A 29 -2.16 8.00 8.86
C ARG A 29 -1.15 8.49 7.83
N GLN A 30 -1.05 9.80 7.64
CA GLN A 30 -0.06 10.35 6.71
C GLN A 30 1.38 10.14 7.19
N SER A 31 1.64 10.36 8.48
CA SER A 31 2.97 10.12 9.06
C SER A 31 3.37 8.65 8.98
N GLU A 32 2.43 7.73 9.21
CA GLU A 32 2.66 6.29 9.09
C GLU A 32 2.93 5.89 7.64
N GLY A 33 2.20 6.46 6.67
CA GLY A 33 2.47 6.23 5.25
C GLY A 33 3.86 6.71 4.83
N LEU A 34 4.32 7.86 5.34
CA LEU A 34 5.69 8.33 5.12
C LEU A 34 6.72 7.38 5.74
N LEU A 35 6.50 6.95 6.98
CA LEU A 35 7.39 6.03 7.67
C LEU A 35 7.45 4.66 6.99
N PHE A 36 6.32 4.16 6.47
CA PHE A 36 6.28 2.92 5.71
C PHE A 36 7.11 3.02 4.43
N ARG A 37 7.00 4.13 3.68
CA ARG A 37 7.84 4.37 2.51
C ARG A 37 9.33 4.39 2.90
N ASP A 38 9.70 5.17 3.91
CA ASP A 38 11.10 5.29 4.35
C ASP A 38 11.67 3.92 4.75
N PHE A 39 10.85 3.09 5.39
CA PHE A 39 11.21 1.72 5.72
C PHE A 39 11.44 0.85 4.49
N GLN A 40 10.53 0.90 3.51
CA GLN A 40 10.68 0.16 2.25
C GLN A 40 11.96 0.57 1.52
N GLU A 41 12.20 1.89 1.38
CA GLU A 41 13.39 2.44 0.72
C GLU A 41 14.67 2.02 1.44
N PHE A 42 14.70 2.14 2.77
CA PHE A 42 15.84 1.72 3.58
C PHE A 42 16.17 0.23 3.38
N LEU A 43 15.15 -0.64 3.45
CA LEU A 43 15.38 -2.07 3.25
C LEU A 43 15.84 -2.41 1.84
N MET A 44 15.23 -1.79 0.83
CA MET A 44 15.61 -1.96 -0.56
C MET A 44 17.08 -1.56 -0.77
N GLU A 45 17.48 -0.37 -0.31
CA GLU A 45 18.85 0.12 -0.43
C GLU A 45 19.86 -0.79 0.30
N LYS A 46 19.56 -1.18 1.55
CA LYS A 46 20.48 -2.00 2.35
C LYS A 46 20.69 -3.39 1.77
N ASN A 47 19.66 -3.98 1.17
CA ASN A 47 19.72 -5.34 0.65
C ASN A 47 20.08 -5.40 -0.84
N ARG A 48 20.02 -4.29 -1.59
CA ARG A 48 20.31 -4.26 -3.04
C ARG A 48 21.63 -4.96 -3.41
N PRO A 49 22.76 -4.74 -2.70
CA PRO A 49 24.03 -5.38 -3.07
C PRO A 49 24.06 -6.90 -2.86
N GLN A 50 23.13 -7.46 -2.08
CA GLN A 50 23.04 -8.90 -1.84
C GLN A 50 21.86 -9.56 -2.58
N LEU A 51 21.01 -8.76 -3.23
CA LEU A 51 19.85 -9.18 -4.02
C LEU A 51 20.08 -8.91 -5.50
N GLU A 52 21.18 -9.43 -6.03
CA GLU A 52 21.44 -9.46 -7.46
C GLU A 52 20.45 -10.40 -8.15
N LEU A 53 19.85 -9.89 -9.22
CA LEU A 53 18.89 -10.62 -10.02
C LEU A 53 19.59 -11.13 -11.29
N PRO A 54 19.25 -12.33 -11.80
CA PRO A 54 19.72 -12.77 -13.11
C PRO A 54 19.01 -12.01 -14.25
N ASP A 55 19.42 -10.77 -14.50
CA ASP A 55 18.68 -9.83 -15.36
C ASP A 55 18.43 -10.36 -16.77
N ALA A 56 19.46 -10.91 -17.41
CA ALA A 56 19.34 -11.47 -18.76
C ALA A 56 18.32 -12.62 -18.83
N PHE A 57 18.25 -13.45 -17.79
CA PHE A 57 17.27 -14.53 -17.72
C PHE A 57 15.86 -13.96 -17.52
N MET A 58 15.69 -13.00 -16.63
CA MET A 58 14.37 -12.41 -16.36
C MET A 58 13.81 -11.66 -17.55
N LYS A 59 14.62 -10.86 -18.24
CA LYS A 59 14.20 -10.17 -19.47
C LYS A 59 13.74 -11.18 -20.53
N ARG A 60 14.49 -12.26 -20.72
CA ARG A 60 14.10 -13.34 -21.64
C ARG A 60 12.83 -14.07 -21.18
N TRP A 61 12.66 -14.26 -19.88
CA TRP A 61 11.47 -14.89 -19.30
C TRP A 61 10.23 -14.01 -19.49
N LEU A 62 10.33 -12.69 -19.27
CA LEU A 62 9.26 -11.72 -19.50
C LEU A 62 8.81 -11.71 -20.96
N GLN A 63 9.76 -11.76 -21.89
CA GLN A 63 9.46 -11.86 -23.33
C GLN A 63 8.74 -13.15 -23.69
N TRP A 64 9.05 -14.25 -23.00
CA TRP A 64 8.41 -15.54 -23.25
C TRP A 64 7.02 -15.63 -22.58
N SER A 65 6.82 -14.96 -21.44
CA SER A 65 5.58 -15.06 -20.66
C SER A 65 4.39 -14.33 -21.27
N ASP A 66 4.65 -13.32 -22.10
CA ASP A 66 3.60 -12.56 -22.78
C ASP A 66 4.10 -12.13 -24.17
N GLU A 67 3.35 -12.50 -25.22
CA GLU A 67 3.67 -12.16 -26.61
C GLU A 67 3.61 -10.64 -26.87
N GLN A 68 2.95 -9.87 -25.99
CA GLN A 68 2.91 -8.41 -26.06
C GLN A 68 4.19 -7.74 -25.54
N ASN A 69 5.04 -8.45 -24.79
CA ASN A 69 6.30 -7.91 -24.28
C ASN A 69 7.36 -7.83 -25.38
N THR A 70 7.52 -6.65 -25.97
CA THR A 70 8.62 -6.37 -26.91
C THR A 70 9.94 -6.17 -26.14
N ALA A 71 11.07 -6.34 -26.81
CA ALA A 71 12.39 -6.11 -26.20
C ALA A 71 12.53 -4.65 -25.69
N GLU A 72 12.00 -3.69 -26.44
CA GLU A 72 12.00 -2.27 -26.08
C GLU A 72 11.16 -2.01 -24.82
N LEU A 73 9.96 -2.60 -24.73
CA LEU A 73 9.09 -2.50 -23.57
C LEU A 73 9.74 -3.12 -22.32
N ILE A 74 10.33 -4.30 -22.48
CA ILE A 74 11.03 -4.97 -21.39
C ILE A 74 12.20 -4.14 -20.90
N ASP A 75 13.09 -3.67 -21.78
CA ASP A 75 14.28 -2.92 -21.34
C ASP A 75 13.93 -1.66 -20.56
N LYS A 76 12.79 -1.07 -20.90
CA LYS A 76 12.23 0.13 -20.31
C LYS A 76 11.60 -0.11 -18.94
N ASP A 77 10.75 -1.13 -18.81
CA ASP A 77 10.05 -1.43 -17.55
C ASP A 77 10.83 -2.36 -16.62
N TYR A 78 11.94 -2.93 -17.09
CA TYR A 78 12.67 -3.96 -16.36
C TYR A 78 13.10 -3.54 -14.97
N GLU A 79 13.61 -2.31 -14.80
CA GLU A 79 14.07 -1.84 -13.50
C GLU A 79 12.93 -1.78 -12.48
N ASN A 80 11.75 -1.33 -12.90
CA ASN A 80 10.56 -1.29 -12.04
C ASN A 80 10.08 -2.70 -11.67
N PHE A 81 10.09 -3.62 -12.64
CA PHE A 81 9.81 -5.04 -12.38
C PHE A 81 10.83 -5.64 -11.40
N ALA A 82 12.11 -5.38 -11.63
CA ALA A 82 13.20 -5.88 -10.81
C ALA A 82 13.12 -5.37 -9.38
N ASP A 83 12.83 -4.08 -9.19
CA ASP A 83 12.64 -3.49 -7.85
C ASP A 83 11.37 -4.04 -7.17
N SER A 84 10.28 -4.24 -7.90
CA SER A 84 9.07 -4.89 -7.37
C SER A 84 9.35 -6.33 -6.92
N LEU A 85 10.12 -7.08 -7.72
CA LEU A 85 10.53 -8.44 -7.39
C LEU A 85 11.44 -8.47 -6.14
N ARG A 86 12.43 -7.58 -6.05
CA ARG A 86 13.29 -7.44 -4.86
C ARG A 86 12.46 -7.14 -3.62
N TRP A 87 11.51 -6.22 -3.71
CA TRP A 87 10.61 -5.90 -2.61
C TRP A 87 9.78 -7.13 -2.20
N SER A 88 9.22 -7.85 -3.15
CA SER A 88 8.47 -9.08 -2.89
C SER A 88 9.32 -10.14 -2.18
N LEU A 89 10.59 -10.30 -2.56
CA LEU A 89 11.54 -11.21 -1.91
C LEU A 89 11.85 -10.79 -0.47
N ILE A 90 12.12 -9.50 -0.23
CA ILE A 90 12.37 -8.94 1.10
C ILE A 90 11.15 -9.16 1.99
N ARG A 91 9.97 -8.75 1.53
CA ARG A 91 8.69 -8.92 2.22
C ARG A 91 8.43 -10.38 2.55
N GLY A 92 8.62 -11.29 1.59
CA GLY A 92 8.44 -12.73 1.81
C GLY A 92 9.40 -13.30 2.85
N LYS A 93 10.65 -12.82 2.89
CA LYS A 93 11.63 -13.22 3.92
C LYS A 93 11.21 -12.74 5.30
N LEU A 94 10.81 -11.48 5.42
CA LEU A 94 10.35 -10.90 6.69
C LEU A 94 9.06 -11.54 7.18
N ALA A 95 8.11 -11.81 6.28
CA ALA A 95 6.86 -12.48 6.62
C ALA A 95 7.10 -13.85 7.23
N ARG A 96 8.05 -14.63 6.67
CA ARG A 96 8.47 -15.90 7.26
C ARG A 96 9.17 -15.72 8.61
N GLN A 97 10.07 -14.75 8.71
CA GLN A 97 10.85 -14.50 9.94
C GLN A 97 9.96 -14.08 11.12
N PHE A 98 8.95 -13.24 10.87
CA PHE A 98 8.00 -12.77 11.88
C PHE A 98 6.74 -13.63 11.98
N GLU A 99 6.70 -14.77 11.28
CA GLU A 99 5.56 -15.69 11.26
C GLU A 99 4.23 -15.01 10.91
N ILE A 100 4.28 -14.03 10.01
CA ILE A 100 3.09 -13.32 9.53
C ILE A 100 2.18 -14.28 8.79
N LYS A 101 0.93 -14.34 9.24
CA LYS A 101 -0.13 -15.13 8.62
C LYS A 101 -1.31 -14.23 8.34
N VAL A 102 -1.90 -14.37 7.16
CA VAL A 102 -3.16 -13.74 6.78
C VAL A 102 -4.23 -14.84 6.78
N THR A 103 -5.31 -14.62 7.52
CA THR A 103 -6.42 -15.57 7.61
C THR A 103 -7.46 -15.30 6.53
N THR A 104 -8.31 -16.30 6.25
CA THR A 104 -9.42 -16.14 5.31
C THR A 104 -10.38 -15.02 5.72
N ASP A 105 -10.63 -14.85 7.01
CA ASP A 105 -11.50 -13.80 7.52
C ASP A 105 -10.91 -12.41 7.26
N GLU A 106 -9.60 -12.26 7.39
CA GLU A 106 -8.90 -11.01 7.08
C GLU A 106 -8.92 -10.71 5.58
N ILE A 107 -8.80 -11.73 4.72
CA ILE A 107 -8.94 -11.57 3.27
C ILE A 107 -10.35 -11.08 2.93
N ARG A 108 -11.40 -11.69 3.53
CA ARG A 108 -12.79 -11.24 3.35
C ARG A 108 -12.98 -9.80 3.80
N ALA A 109 -12.42 -9.43 4.96
CA ALA A 109 -12.46 -8.07 5.47
C ALA A 109 -11.73 -7.07 4.56
N GLY A 110 -10.57 -7.46 4.01
CA GLY A 110 -9.83 -6.66 3.03
C GLY A 110 -10.62 -6.39 1.76
N PHE A 111 -11.30 -7.41 1.21
CA PHE A 111 -12.22 -7.21 0.09
C PHE A 111 -13.40 -6.31 0.45
N ALA A 112 -14.01 -6.50 1.62
CA ALA A 112 -15.10 -5.65 2.07
C ALA A 112 -14.67 -4.18 2.13
N GLU A 113 -13.47 -3.90 2.64
CA GLU A 113 -12.94 -2.54 2.76
C GLU A 113 -12.62 -1.92 1.38
N ARG A 114 -12.02 -2.69 0.47
CA ARG A 114 -11.80 -2.24 -0.93
C ARG A 114 -13.11 -1.88 -1.61
N ILE A 115 -14.13 -2.72 -1.47
CA ILE A 115 -15.45 -2.50 -2.06
C ILE A 115 -16.11 -1.24 -1.46
N LYS A 116 -16.08 -1.09 -0.13
CA LYS A 116 -16.61 0.11 0.54
C LYS A 116 -15.89 1.37 0.06
N THR A 117 -14.57 1.32 -0.03
CA THR A 117 -13.75 2.45 -0.52
C THR A 117 -14.15 2.83 -1.95
N TYR A 118 -14.26 1.84 -2.85
CA TYR A 118 -14.68 2.06 -4.23
C TYR A 118 -16.09 2.67 -4.33
N MET A 119 -17.01 2.28 -3.44
CA MET A 119 -18.39 2.77 -3.41
C MET A 119 -18.60 3.99 -2.51
N GLY A 120 -17.53 4.65 -2.06
CA GLY A 120 -17.63 5.87 -1.24
C GLY A 120 -18.27 5.63 0.14
N GLY A 121 -18.09 4.44 0.72
CA GLY A 121 -18.62 4.04 2.03
C GLY A 121 -20.09 3.61 2.04
N ALA A 122 -20.82 3.82 0.94
CA ALA A 122 -22.24 3.49 0.84
C ALA A 122 -22.45 2.10 0.20
N PHE A 123 -22.30 1.05 0.99
CA PHE A 123 -22.77 -0.28 0.60
C PHE A 123 -24.09 -0.58 1.32
N GLY A 124 -25.22 -0.34 0.66
CA GLY A 124 -26.54 -0.37 1.28
C GLY A 124 -27.12 -1.77 1.51
N ASP A 125 -26.57 -2.80 0.88
CA ASP A 125 -27.05 -4.18 1.00
C ASP A 125 -25.93 -5.14 1.44
N PRO A 126 -25.92 -5.60 2.70
CA PRO A 126 -24.97 -6.59 3.19
C PRO A 126 -24.96 -7.91 2.42
N MET A 127 -26.10 -8.35 1.88
CA MET A 127 -26.16 -9.60 1.11
C MET A 127 -25.46 -9.46 -0.25
N LEU A 128 -25.57 -8.29 -0.89
CA LEU A 128 -24.86 -8.02 -2.14
C LEU A 128 -23.35 -7.91 -1.91
N LEU A 129 -22.93 -7.39 -0.75
CA LEU A 129 -21.53 -7.29 -0.37
C LEU A 129 -20.91 -8.68 -0.25
N GLU A 130 -21.54 -9.56 0.53
CA GLU A 130 -21.07 -10.93 0.73
C GLU A 130 -20.97 -11.71 -0.59
N ARG A 131 -21.99 -11.59 -1.46
CA ARG A 131 -21.95 -12.24 -2.79
C ARG A 131 -20.81 -11.73 -3.67
N THR A 132 -20.50 -10.44 -3.55
CA THR A 132 -19.40 -9.84 -4.31
C THR A 132 -18.05 -10.32 -3.77
N ILE A 133 -17.88 -10.40 -2.45
CA ILE A 133 -16.70 -10.96 -1.80
C ILE A 133 -16.52 -12.43 -2.21
N ASP A 134 -17.58 -13.24 -2.18
CA ASP A 134 -17.52 -14.65 -2.58
C ASP A 134 -17.05 -14.84 -4.02
N ARG A 135 -17.49 -13.95 -4.93
CA ARG A 135 -17.02 -13.95 -6.31
C ARG A 135 -15.55 -13.54 -6.43
N LEU A 136 -15.12 -12.51 -5.69
CA LEU A 136 -13.75 -12.01 -5.75
C LEU A 136 -12.72 -13.00 -5.17
N ILE A 137 -13.10 -13.75 -4.13
CA ILE A 137 -12.23 -14.77 -3.52
C ILE A 137 -11.95 -15.95 -4.47
N GLN A 138 -12.78 -16.17 -5.48
CA GLN A 138 -12.53 -17.18 -6.50
C GLN A 138 -11.44 -16.77 -7.51
N ASP A 139 -11.07 -15.48 -7.55
CA ASP A 139 -10.01 -14.97 -8.39
C ASP A 139 -8.69 -14.96 -7.61
N GLU A 140 -7.81 -15.91 -7.92
CA GLU A 140 -6.52 -16.10 -7.26
C GLU A 140 -5.66 -14.82 -7.30
N LYS A 141 -5.65 -14.09 -8.41
CA LYS A 141 -4.88 -12.84 -8.52
C LYS A 141 -5.41 -11.76 -7.59
N GLN A 142 -6.72 -11.68 -7.44
CA GLN A 142 -7.35 -10.74 -6.50
C GLN A 142 -7.04 -11.12 -5.05
N VAL A 143 -7.08 -12.42 -4.73
CA VAL A 143 -6.73 -12.93 -3.40
C VAL A 143 -5.26 -12.65 -3.08
N GLU A 144 -4.35 -12.96 -4.00
CA GLU A 144 -2.92 -12.68 -3.86
C GLU A 144 -2.69 -11.20 -3.57
N SER A 145 -3.31 -10.30 -4.35
CA SER A 145 -3.22 -8.85 -4.12
C SER A 145 -3.68 -8.43 -2.71
N VAL A 146 -4.81 -8.96 -2.22
CA VAL A 146 -5.28 -8.65 -0.86
C VAL A 146 -4.35 -9.22 0.21
N VAL A 147 -3.85 -10.44 0.01
CA VAL A 147 -2.89 -11.07 0.93
C VAL A 147 -1.60 -10.27 0.99
N GLU A 148 -1.11 -9.76 -0.14
CA GLU A 148 0.08 -8.93 -0.20
C GLU A 148 -0.06 -7.62 0.58
N ASP A 149 -1.19 -6.93 0.44
CA ASP A 149 -1.49 -5.71 1.19
C ASP A 149 -1.55 -5.99 2.70
N LEU A 150 -2.35 -6.97 3.10
CA LEU A 150 -2.51 -7.34 4.52
C LEU A 150 -1.20 -7.83 5.14
N THR A 151 -0.37 -8.54 4.38
CA THR A 151 0.96 -8.95 4.82
C THR A 151 1.85 -7.74 5.02
N SER A 152 1.79 -6.75 4.12
CA SER A 152 2.59 -5.52 4.20
C SER A 152 2.21 -4.68 5.42
N ASP A 153 0.91 -4.52 5.68
CA ASP A 153 0.41 -3.80 6.85
C ASP A 153 0.87 -4.47 8.15
N LYS A 154 0.67 -5.79 8.25
CA LYS A 154 1.10 -6.56 9.43
C LYS A 154 2.60 -6.51 9.63
N LEU A 155 3.37 -6.63 8.56
CA LEU A 155 4.82 -6.50 8.63
C LEU A 155 5.21 -5.13 9.17
N PHE A 156 4.61 -4.06 8.67
CA PHE A 156 4.91 -2.73 9.15
C PHE A 156 4.65 -2.58 10.64
N GLU A 157 3.52 -3.08 11.15
CA GLU A 157 3.23 -3.10 12.58
C GLU A 157 4.28 -3.88 13.38
N ARG A 158 4.64 -5.09 12.93
CA ARG A 158 5.67 -5.91 13.60
C ARG A 158 7.04 -5.23 13.59
N ILE A 159 7.41 -4.60 12.49
CA ILE A 159 8.69 -3.91 12.35
C ILE A 159 8.76 -2.69 13.25
N LYS A 160 7.67 -1.92 13.39
CA LYS A 160 7.61 -0.77 14.32
C LYS A 160 7.93 -1.17 15.76
N GLU A 161 7.66 -2.41 16.16
CA GLU A 161 8.03 -2.94 17.48
C GLU A 161 9.53 -3.28 17.61
N GLU A 162 10.18 -3.62 16.50
CA GLU A 162 11.59 -4.06 16.45
C GLU A 162 12.57 -2.91 16.16
N VAL A 163 12.09 -1.81 15.58
CA VAL A 163 12.94 -0.68 15.17
C VAL A 163 12.72 0.55 16.04
N SER A 164 13.81 1.27 16.32
CA SER A 164 13.73 2.54 17.03
C SER A 164 13.34 3.66 16.06
N VAL A 165 12.07 4.05 16.07
CA VAL A 165 11.60 5.23 15.35
C VAL A 165 11.97 6.49 16.13
N THR A 166 12.77 7.37 15.53
CA THR A 166 13.15 8.65 16.16
C THR A 166 12.13 9.73 15.77
N PRO A 167 11.35 10.29 16.72
CA PRO A 167 10.38 11.33 16.39
C PRO A 167 11.07 12.60 15.89
N LYS A 168 10.66 13.09 14.72
CA LYS A 168 11.07 14.39 14.19
C LYS A 168 9.90 15.37 14.31
N PRO A 169 9.89 16.27 15.32
CA PRO A 169 8.83 17.27 15.43
C PRO A 169 8.95 18.28 14.29
N ILE A 170 7.91 18.38 13.46
CA ILE A 170 7.83 19.33 12.36
C ILE A 170 6.51 20.09 12.40
N GLY A 171 6.51 21.33 11.89
CA GLY A 171 5.30 22.14 11.78
C GLY A 171 4.38 21.66 10.65
N ASN A 172 3.13 22.14 10.63
CA ASN A 172 2.16 21.77 9.58
C ASN A 172 2.67 22.11 8.18
N GLU A 173 3.24 23.31 7.97
CA GLU A 173 3.76 23.72 6.67
C GLU A 173 4.88 22.80 6.17
N GLU A 174 5.85 22.45 7.03
CA GLU A 174 6.91 21.50 6.67
C GLU A 174 6.34 20.10 6.39
N PHE A 175 5.35 19.65 7.17
CA PHE A 175 4.69 18.36 6.95
C PHE A 175 3.99 18.32 5.58
N GLN A 176 3.23 19.35 5.23
CA GLN A 176 2.56 19.45 3.93
C GLN A 176 3.57 19.46 2.77
N GLU A 177 4.70 20.15 2.95
CA GLU A 177 5.78 20.17 1.95
C GLU A 177 6.37 18.77 1.74
N VAL A 178 6.65 18.03 2.82
CA VAL A 178 7.15 16.64 2.74
C VAL A 178 6.14 15.75 2.02
N VAL A 179 4.86 15.80 2.41
CA VAL A 179 3.81 15.01 1.76
C VAL A 179 3.67 15.38 0.27
N ARG A 180 3.75 16.68 -0.07
CA ARG A 180 3.66 17.13 -1.46
C ARG A 180 4.81 16.58 -2.30
N LYS A 181 6.05 16.72 -1.85
CA LYS A 181 7.23 16.20 -2.55
C LYS A 181 7.14 14.70 -2.82
N VAL A 182 6.73 13.94 -1.81
CA VAL A 182 6.57 12.48 -1.93
C VAL A 182 5.52 12.13 -2.97
N ARG A 183 4.39 12.84 -2.99
CA ARG A 183 3.34 12.63 -4.00
C ARG A 183 3.81 13.01 -5.40
N GLU A 184 4.55 14.10 -5.53
CA GLU A 184 5.15 14.54 -6.81
C GLU A 184 6.15 13.49 -7.33
N GLU A 185 7.01 12.95 -6.47
CA GLU A 185 7.95 11.88 -6.81
C GLU A 185 7.24 10.59 -7.24
N GLN A 186 6.18 10.18 -6.53
CA GLN A 186 5.38 9.01 -6.89
C GLN A 186 4.62 9.22 -8.21
N ALA A 187 4.01 10.39 -8.39
CA ALA A 187 3.32 10.73 -9.64
C ALA A 187 4.29 10.78 -10.81
N ALA A 188 5.50 11.31 -10.63
CA ALA A 188 6.53 11.31 -11.66
C ALA A 188 6.98 9.89 -12.03
N LYS A 189 7.15 9.00 -11.04
CA LYS A 189 7.45 7.57 -11.29
C LYS A 189 6.31 6.86 -12.04
N GLN A 190 5.05 7.19 -11.76
CA GLN A 190 3.89 6.63 -12.46
C GLN A 190 3.72 7.20 -13.88
N GLN A 191 3.87 8.51 -14.07
CA GLN A 191 3.76 9.15 -15.39
C GLN A 191 4.90 8.75 -16.33
N ALA A 192 6.12 8.60 -15.79
CA ALA A 192 7.26 8.06 -16.53
C ALA A 192 7.07 6.60 -16.93
N HIS A 193 6.12 5.88 -16.33
CA HIS A 193 5.70 4.57 -16.77
C HIS A 193 4.59 4.70 -17.84
N GLU A 194 3.51 5.44 -17.56
CA GLU A 194 2.34 5.55 -18.45
C GLU A 194 2.61 6.24 -19.81
N HIS A 195 3.31 7.38 -19.84
CA HIS A 195 3.69 8.07 -21.10
C HIS A 195 4.54 7.20 -22.02
N ASP A 196 5.11 6.19 -21.41
CA ASP A 196 6.13 5.32 -21.91
C ASP A 196 5.49 4.01 -22.44
N HIS A 197 4.24 3.70 -22.07
CA HIS A 197 3.39 2.66 -22.68
C HIS A 197 2.57 3.16 -23.89
N GLU A 198 2.46 4.48 -24.12
CA GLU A 198 1.66 5.08 -25.21
C GLU A 198 2.44 5.37 -26.52
N HIS A 199 3.75 5.11 -26.56
CA HIS A 199 4.62 5.41 -27.72
C HIS A 199 5.32 4.19 -28.31
#